data_AF-A0A4R9AH74-F1
#
_entry.id   AF-A0A4R9AH74-F1
#
_cell.length_a   1.000
_cell.length_b   1.000
_cell.length_c   1.000
_cell.angle_alpha   90.00
_cell.angle_beta   90.00
_cell.angle_gamma   90.00
#
_symmetry.space_group_name_H-M   'P 1'
#
loop_
_entity.id
_entity.type
_entity.pdbx_description
1 polymer ?
#
loop_
_entity_poly.entity_id
_entity_poly.type
_entity_poly.pdbx_seq_one_letter_code
_entity_poly.pdbx_strand_id
1 'polypeptide(L)'
;MGVLEMTINLNNFHSDFVEWVGRSGYEIGVGTSGEIEIEPPGGEYVWFLNSMDNGWIRVTRSDRGKDPQWEFEAASIDVIEHYFTAGFGDSVRSEEGLPGIVRFPIRVEELEPRASLRVISQGQYGGLEELSIGLQAVGIFPFRASNYHDAVSASHYCSMSLVDLRAIFLDPDARPLGLL
;
A
#
# COMPACT_ATOMS: atom_id res chain seq x y z
N MET A 1 26.63 16.44 1.48
CA MET A 1 25.27 16.86 1.11
C MET A 1 24.34 16.26 2.15
N GLY A 2 23.75 17.08 3.02
CA GLY A 2 22.81 16.59 4.03
C GLY A 2 21.59 16.05 3.30
N VAL A 3 21.29 14.76 3.51
CA VAL A 3 19.98 14.22 3.16
C VAL A 3 19.00 14.96 4.07
N LEU A 4 18.08 15.73 3.49
CA LEU A 4 16.97 16.28 4.27
C LEU A 4 16.23 15.07 4.85
N GLU A 5 16.23 14.94 6.18
CA GLU A 5 15.39 13.97 6.87
C GLU A 5 13.95 14.24 6.45
N MET A 6 13.36 13.32 5.70
CA MET A 6 11.97 13.42 5.31
C MET A 6 11.12 13.00 6.50
N THR A 7 10.62 13.96 7.28
CA THR A 7 9.62 13.69 8.32
C THR A 7 8.23 13.66 7.68
N ILE A 8 7.61 12.49 7.66
CA ILE A 8 6.24 12.33 7.20
C ILE A 8 5.28 13.04 8.17
N ASN A 9 4.32 13.76 7.62
CA ASN A 9 3.25 14.42 8.35
C ASN A 9 1.97 14.38 7.52
N LEU A 10 0.82 14.63 8.17
CA LEU A 10 -0.50 14.51 7.53
C LEU A 10 -0.67 15.44 6.32
N ASN A 11 -0.02 16.62 6.32
CA ASN A 11 -0.10 17.58 5.22
C ASN A 11 0.72 17.14 3.99
N ASN A 12 1.51 16.08 4.09
CA ASN A 12 2.21 15.54 2.93
C ASN A 12 1.32 14.71 2.01
N PHE A 13 0.15 14.27 2.50
CA PHE A 13 -0.79 13.48 1.72
C PHE A 13 -1.71 14.37 0.88
N HIS A 14 -2.07 13.91 -0.31
CA HIS A 14 -3.07 14.57 -1.13
C HIS A 14 -4.44 14.52 -0.45
N SER A 15 -5.19 15.63 -0.55
CA SER A 15 -6.50 15.73 0.08
C SER A 15 -7.51 14.70 -0.44
N ASP A 16 -7.38 14.32 -1.71
CA ASP A 16 -8.23 13.31 -2.34
C ASP A 16 -7.92 11.88 -1.85
N PHE A 17 -6.69 11.62 -1.39
CA PHE A 17 -6.33 10.39 -0.71
C PHE A 17 -6.95 10.33 0.69
N VAL A 18 -6.89 11.43 1.45
CA VAL A 18 -7.55 11.52 2.76
C VAL A 18 -9.06 11.31 2.62
N GLU A 19 -9.68 11.89 1.59
CA GLU A 19 -11.10 11.64 1.27
C GLU A 19 -11.36 10.18 0.90
N TRP A 20 -10.48 9.55 0.11
CA TRP A 20 -10.59 8.13 -0.23
C TRP A 20 -10.55 7.22 1.00
N VAL A 21 -9.65 7.48 1.95
CA VAL A 21 -9.59 6.76 3.23
C VAL A 21 -10.89 6.94 4.01
N GLY A 22 -11.44 8.16 4.04
CA GLY A 22 -12.74 8.40 4.67
C GLY A 22 -13.88 7.61 4.03
N ARG A 23 -13.88 7.49 2.69
CA ARG A 23 -14.91 6.75 1.94
C ARG A 23 -14.87 5.23 2.19
N SER A 24 -13.74 4.67 2.60
CA SER A 24 -13.67 3.26 2.98
C SER A 24 -14.18 3.00 4.40
N GLY A 25 -14.57 4.06 5.13
CA GLY A 25 -14.95 4.00 6.54
C GLY A 25 -13.75 4.09 7.50
N TYR A 26 -12.54 4.32 6.99
CA TYR A 26 -11.32 4.44 7.80
C TYR A 26 -11.02 5.90 8.11
N GLU A 27 -10.15 6.12 9.09
CA GLU A 27 -9.64 7.43 9.44
C GLU A 27 -8.11 7.45 9.29
N ILE A 28 -7.58 8.56 8.80
CA ILE A 28 -6.14 8.85 8.78
C ILE A 28 -5.87 10.06 9.66
N GLY A 29 -4.89 9.95 10.55
CA GLY A 29 -4.60 10.98 11.55
C GLY A 29 -3.18 10.94 12.08
N VAL A 30 -2.92 11.75 13.10
CA VAL A 30 -1.64 11.76 13.81
C VAL A 30 -1.84 11.04 15.14
N GLY A 31 -1.06 9.99 15.35
CA GLY A 31 -1.01 9.19 16.56
C GLY A 31 -0.46 9.94 17.76
N THR A 32 -0.56 9.32 18.92
CA THR A 32 -0.14 9.94 20.20
C THR A 32 1.37 10.18 20.28
N SER A 33 2.18 9.43 19.54
CA SER A 33 3.63 9.59 19.49
C SER A 33 4.10 10.45 18.31
N GLY A 34 3.15 11.03 17.53
CA GLY A 34 3.41 11.89 16.39
C GLY A 34 3.56 11.16 15.05
N GLU A 35 3.45 9.84 15.03
CA GLU A 35 3.39 9.02 13.82
C GLU A 35 2.07 9.21 13.07
N ILE A 36 2.03 8.91 11.77
CA ILE A 36 0.76 8.88 11.04
C ILE A 36 0.11 7.52 11.27
N GLU A 37 -1.18 7.53 11.57
CA GLU A 37 -1.99 6.34 11.81
C GLU A 37 -3.12 6.27 10.78
N ILE A 38 -3.44 5.05 10.34
CA ILE A 38 -4.66 4.74 9.60
C ILE A 38 -5.39 3.61 10.32
N GLU A 39 -6.67 3.77 10.63
CA GLU A 39 -7.44 2.78 11.38
C GLU A 39 -8.92 2.72 10.96
N PRO A 40 -9.58 1.55 11.07
CA PRO A 40 -11.02 1.44 10.95
C PRO A 40 -11.71 1.92 12.26
N PRO A 41 -13.04 2.11 12.25
CA PRO A 41 -13.78 2.46 13.44
C PRO A 41 -13.60 1.36 14.50
N GLY A 42 -13.16 1.75 15.69
CA GLY A 42 -12.90 0.84 16.81
C GLY A 42 -11.50 0.22 16.85
N GLY A 43 -10.59 0.61 15.95
CA GLY A 43 -9.16 0.34 16.09
C GLY A 43 -8.78 -1.14 16.07
N GLU A 44 -9.56 -1.98 15.36
CA GLU A 44 -9.28 -3.42 15.29
C GLU A 44 -7.88 -3.68 14.69
N TYR A 45 -7.48 -2.86 13.72
CA TYR A 45 -6.13 -2.86 13.17
C TYR A 45 -5.69 -1.45 12.86
N VAL A 46 -4.49 -1.09 13.30
CA VAL A 46 -3.92 0.25 13.12
C VAL A 46 -2.65 0.12 12.30
N TRP A 47 -2.58 0.84 11.18
CA TRP A 47 -1.33 0.99 10.44
C TRP A 47 -0.60 2.23 10.92
N PHE A 48 0.69 2.08 11.21
CA PHE A 48 1.56 3.18 11.57
C PHE A 48 2.56 3.44 10.45
N LEU A 49 2.69 4.70 10.06
CA LEU A 49 3.61 5.15 9.01
C LEU A 49 4.70 6.00 9.62
N ASN A 50 5.93 5.51 9.57
CA ASN A 50 7.08 6.11 10.21
C ASN A 50 8.18 6.38 9.20
N SER A 51 8.70 7.62 9.21
CA SER A 51 9.91 7.96 8.47
C SER A 51 11.12 7.19 9.00
N MET A 52 11.99 6.77 8.08
CA MET A 52 13.28 6.15 8.36
C MET A 52 14.42 7.11 8.01
N ASP A 53 15.57 6.95 8.66
CA ASP A 53 16.78 7.77 8.45
C ASP A 53 17.29 7.74 6.99
N ASN A 54 16.96 6.69 6.24
CA ASN A 54 17.32 6.53 4.83
C ASN A 54 16.32 7.21 3.85
N GLY A 55 15.31 7.93 4.36
CA GLY A 55 14.28 8.61 3.58
C GLY A 55 13.11 7.71 3.15
N TRP A 56 13.11 6.43 3.53
CA TRP A 56 11.98 5.53 3.29
C TRP A 56 10.92 5.69 4.37
N ILE A 57 9.74 5.16 4.11
CA ILE A 57 8.63 5.12 5.05
C ILE A 57 8.40 3.65 5.41
N ARG A 58 8.53 3.31 6.69
CA ARG A 58 8.17 1.99 7.20
C ARG A 58 6.70 1.99 7.57
N VAL A 59 5.99 0.98 7.07
CA VAL A 59 4.62 0.68 7.47
C VAL A 59 4.63 -0.53 8.39
N THR A 60 4.04 -0.36 9.57
CA THR A 60 3.74 -1.45 10.49
C THR A 60 2.25 -1.53 10.74
N ARG A 61 1.77 -2.69 11.20
CA ARG A 61 0.37 -2.91 11.57
C ARG A 61 0.27 -3.53 12.96
N SER A 62 -0.56 -2.93 13.81
CA SER A 62 -1.02 -3.56 15.05
C SER A 62 -2.38 -4.21 14.81
N ASP A 63 -2.60 -5.38 15.42
CA ASP A 63 -3.89 -6.06 15.49
C ASP A 63 -4.37 -6.03 16.95
N ARG A 64 -5.47 -5.33 17.21
CA ARG A 64 -6.14 -5.21 18.52
C ARG A 64 -5.18 -4.85 19.66
N GLY A 65 -4.33 -3.85 19.43
CA GLY A 65 -3.40 -3.31 20.42
C GLY A 65 -2.17 -4.18 20.71
N LYS A 66 -1.90 -5.21 19.90
CA LYS A 66 -0.64 -5.97 19.96
C LYS A 66 0.54 -5.15 19.42
N ASP A 67 1.75 -5.63 19.67
CA ASP A 67 2.95 -5.02 19.13
C ASP A 67 2.88 -4.89 17.59
N PRO A 68 3.12 -3.69 17.03
CA PRO A 68 3.10 -3.49 15.59
C PRO A 68 4.09 -4.41 14.87
N GLN A 69 3.60 -5.11 13.85
CA GLN A 69 4.41 -5.97 13.00
C GLN A 69 4.75 -5.24 11.70
N TRP A 70 5.94 -5.49 11.15
CA TRP A 70 6.34 -4.94 9.86
C TRP A 70 5.42 -5.45 8.74
N GLU A 71 4.95 -4.54 7.88
CA GLU A 71 4.12 -4.86 6.70
C GLU A 71 4.91 -4.66 5.41
N PHE A 72 5.43 -3.44 5.19
CA PHE A 72 6.26 -3.11 4.03
C PHE A 72 7.06 -1.82 4.27
N GLU A 73 7.98 -1.50 3.36
CA GLU A 73 8.64 -0.19 3.32
C GLU A 73 8.41 0.47 1.96
N ALA A 74 8.12 1.76 1.95
CA ALA A 74 7.87 2.55 0.76
C ALA A 74 8.98 3.57 0.53
N ALA A 75 9.39 3.76 -0.72
CA ALA A 75 10.37 4.76 -1.08
C ALA A 75 9.81 6.19 -1.09
N SER A 76 8.48 6.36 -1.08
CA SER A 76 7.83 7.68 -1.09
C SER A 76 6.38 7.64 -0.58
N ILE A 77 5.82 8.83 -0.33
CA ILE A 77 4.42 9.01 0.05
C ILE A 77 3.47 8.62 -1.09
N ASP A 78 3.86 8.84 -2.33
CA ASP A 78 3.08 8.42 -3.49
C ASP A 78 2.84 6.90 -3.48
N VAL A 79 3.85 6.11 -3.11
CA VAL A 79 3.71 4.65 -2.97
C VAL A 79 2.78 4.27 -1.82
N ILE A 80 2.82 5.01 -0.71
CA ILE A 80 1.89 4.84 0.41
C ILE A 80 0.45 5.08 -0.06
N GLU A 81 0.21 6.18 -0.79
CA GLU A 81 -1.12 6.52 -1.28
C GLU A 81 -1.66 5.47 -2.24
N HIS A 82 -0.83 4.96 -3.16
CA HIS A 82 -1.24 3.88 -4.06
C HIS A 82 -1.52 2.58 -3.31
N TYR A 83 -0.66 2.20 -2.35
CA TYR A 83 -0.85 1.01 -1.52
C TYR A 83 -2.20 1.04 -0.79
N PHE A 84 -2.47 2.13 -0.07
CA PHE A 84 -3.70 2.24 0.72
C PHE A 84 -4.93 2.54 -0.15
N THR A 85 -4.76 3.20 -1.30
CA THR A 85 -5.86 3.33 -2.28
C THR A 85 -6.31 1.96 -2.77
N ALA A 86 -5.36 1.10 -3.16
CA ALA A 86 -5.65 -0.27 -3.55
C ALA A 86 -6.19 -1.11 -2.38
N GLY A 87 -5.55 -1.02 -1.21
CA GLY A 87 -5.92 -1.80 -0.02
C GLY A 87 -7.31 -1.47 0.52
N PHE A 88 -7.78 -0.24 0.38
CA PHE A 88 -9.11 0.18 0.82
C PHE A 88 -10.17 0.21 -0.27
N GLY A 89 -9.79 -0.03 -1.53
CA GLY A 89 -10.70 0.12 -2.65
C GLY A 89 -11.90 -0.83 -2.61
N ASP A 90 -11.73 -2.05 -2.08
CA ASP A 90 -12.86 -2.98 -1.89
C ASP A 90 -13.82 -2.53 -0.78
N SER A 91 -13.30 -1.89 0.28
CA SER A 91 -14.15 -1.25 1.29
C SER A 91 -14.95 -0.10 0.67
N VAL A 92 -14.32 0.75 -0.14
CA VAL A 92 -15.03 1.80 -0.89
C VAL A 92 -16.09 1.18 -1.82
N ARG A 93 -15.77 0.12 -2.57
CA ARG A 93 -16.76 -0.60 -3.40
C ARG A 93 -17.97 -1.04 -2.61
N SER A 94 -17.73 -1.66 -1.45
CA SER A 94 -18.78 -2.19 -0.59
C SER A 94 -19.69 -1.07 -0.07
N GLU A 95 -19.12 0.06 0.38
CA GLU A 95 -19.88 1.22 0.85
C GLU A 95 -20.71 1.88 -0.27
N GLU A 96 -20.23 1.82 -1.52
CA GLU A 96 -20.96 2.28 -2.71
C GLU A 96 -21.99 1.26 -3.24
N GLY A 97 -22.13 0.10 -2.59
CA GLY A 97 -23.06 -0.97 -3.00
C GLY A 97 -22.65 -1.68 -4.30
N LEU A 98 -21.39 -1.59 -4.70
CA LEU A 98 -20.87 -2.26 -5.89
C LEU A 98 -20.52 -3.73 -5.59
N PRO A 99 -20.77 -4.66 -6.53
CA PRO A 99 -20.57 -6.08 -6.27
C PRO A 99 -19.10 -6.51 -6.42
N GLY A 100 -18.73 -7.60 -5.76
CA GLY A 100 -17.45 -8.28 -5.98
C GLY A 100 -16.23 -7.54 -5.45
N ILE A 101 -15.07 -8.16 -5.63
CA ILE A 101 -13.77 -7.73 -5.10
C ILE A 101 -12.82 -7.56 -6.28
N VAL A 102 -12.07 -6.46 -6.31
CA VAL A 102 -11.05 -6.23 -7.34
C VAL A 102 -9.81 -7.02 -6.96
N ARG A 103 -9.23 -7.74 -7.93
CA ARG A 103 -8.00 -8.51 -7.67
C ARG A 103 -6.87 -8.08 -8.58
N PHE A 104 -5.82 -7.55 -7.97
CA PHE A 104 -4.56 -7.34 -8.64
C PHE A 104 -3.81 -8.67 -8.87
N PRO A 105 -3.01 -8.77 -9.94
CA PRO A 105 -2.12 -9.89 -10.14
C PRO A 105 -1.13 -10.06 -8.98
N ILE A 106 -0.81 -11.30 -8.64
CA ILE A 106 0.03 -11.64 -7.47
C ILE A 106 1.18 -12.59 -7.80
N ARG A 107 1.23 -13.12 -9.03
CA ARG A 107 2.24 -14.08 -9.46
C ARG A 107 3.35 -13.38 -10.22
N VAL A 108 4.58 -13.85 -10.08
CA VAL A 108 5.75 -13.22 -10.70
C VAL A 108 5.64 -13.18 -12.24
N GLU A 109 4.97 -14.15 -12.86
CA GLU A 109 4.73 -14.17 -14.30
C GLU A 109 3.78 -13.07 -14.78
N GLU A 110 3.03 -12.47 -13.86
CA GLU A 110 2.09 -11.38 -14.11
C GLU A 110 2.67 -10.01 -13.73
N LEU A 111 3.98 -9.92 -13.43
CA LEU A 111 4.65 -8.68 -13.08
C LEU A 111 4.43 -7.60 -14.15
N GLU A 112 4.19 -6.36 -13.73
CA GLU A 112 4.04 -5.23 -14.66
C GLU A 112 5.28 -5.11 -15.57
N PRO A 113 5.13 -4.92 -16.90
CA PRO A 113 6.24 -5.03 -17.85
C PRO A 113 7.47 -4.15 -17.61
N ARG A 114 7.32 -3.00 -16.94
CA ARG A 114 8.41 -2.10 -16.60
C ARG A 114 8.96 -2.36 -15.20
N ALA A 115 8.34 -3.25 -14.44
CA ALA A 115 8.77 -3.59 -13.09
C ALA A 115 9.86 -4.66 -13.06
N SER A 116 10.62 -4.65 -11.98
CA SER A 116 11.61 -5.67 -11.66
C SER A 116 11.59 -5.96 -10.17
N LEU A 117 11.85 -7.22 -9.82
CA LEU A 117 11.95 -7.69 -8.44
C LEU A 117 13.38 -8.11 -8.12
N ARG A 118 13.87 -7.71 -6.95
CA ARG A 118 15.14 -8.17 -6.40
C ARG A 118 14.94 -8.75 -5.02
N VAL A 119 15.13 -10.06 -4.86
CA VAL A 119 15.07 -10.71 -3.54
C VAL A 119 16.19 -10.16 -2.67
N ILE A 120 15.83 -9.59 -1.52
CA ILE A 120 16.79 -9.01 -0.55
C ILE A 120 17.00 -9.91 0.67
N SER A 121 16.02 -10.75 0.99
CA SER A 121 16.08 -11.74 2.06
C SER A 121 15.20 -12.92 1.71
N GLN A 122 15.66 -14.13 2.03
CA GLN A 122 14.93 -15.36 1.79
C GLN A 122 14.97 -16.23 3.05
N GLY A 123 13.78 -16.60 3.53
CA GLY A 123 13.55 -17.58 4.57
C GLY A 123 12.89 -18.84 4.03
N GLN A 124 12.58 -19.77 4.94
CA GLN A 124 12.01 -21.08 4.60
C GLN A 124 10.62 -21.00 3.94
N TYR A 125 9.81 -20.00 4.30
CA TYR A 125 8.40 -19.90 3.88
C TYR A 125 8.06 -18.61 3.12
N GLY A 126 9.07 -17.83 2.77
CA GLY A 126 8.89 -16.50 2.21
C GLY A 126 10.13 -15.65 2.42
N GLY A 127 10.03 -14.38 2.08
CA GLY A 127 11.15 -13.46 2.20
C GLY A 127 10.71 -12.04 1.89
N LEU A 128 11.70 -11.22 1.61
CA LEU A 128 11.52 -9.83 1.23
C LEU A 128 12.10 -9.60 -0.16
N GLU A 129 11.40 -8.80 -0.94
CA GLU A 129 11.82 -8.39 -2.26
C GLU A 129 11.67 -6.88 -2.43
N GLU A 130 12.64 -6.27 -3.09
CA GLU A 130 12.60 -4.88 -3.51
C GLU A 130 11.93 -4.81 -4.88
N LEU A 131 10.88 -4.00 -4.97
CA LEU A 131 10.22 -3.62 -6.22
C LEU A 131 10.87 -2.37 -6.78
N SER A 132 11.17 -2.39 -8.08
CA SER A 132 11.47 -1.20 -8.86
C SER A 132 10.56 -1.12 -10.08
N ILE A 133 10.16 0.09 -10.47
CA ILE A 133 9.45 0.37 -11.73
C ILE A 133 10.38 1.25 -12.59
N GLY A 134 10.77 0.75 -13.76
CA GLY A 134 11.84 1.34 -14.55
C GLY A 134 13.18 1.28 -13.80
N LEU A 135 13.73 2.45 -13.46
CA LEU A 135 15.00 2.58 -12.71
C LEU A 135 14.81 3.09 -11.27
N GLN A 136 13.55 3.20 -10.80
CA GLN A 136 13.23 3.77 -9.50
C GLN A 136 12.76 2.67 -8.55
N ALA A 137 13.38 2.61 -7.37
CA ALA A 137 12.89 1.77 -6.28
C ALA A 137 11.55 2.30 -5.77
N VAL A 138 10.60 1.40 -5.57
CA VAL A 138 9.23 1.70 -5.14
C VAL A 138 9.05 1.32 -3.68
N GLY A 139 9.50 0.14 -3.30
CA GLY A 139 9.36 -0.35 -1.94
C GLY A 139 9.91 -1.75 -1.74
N ILE A 140 9.89 -2.20 -0.49
CA ILE A 140 10.25 -3.55 -0.06
C ILE A 140 8.99 -4.21 0.47
N PHE A 141 8.64 -5.34 -0.12
CA PHE A 141 7.42 -6.07 0.17
C PHE A 141 7.72 -7.52 0.56
N PRO A 142 6.85 -8.17 1.33
CA PRO A 142 6.97 -9.59 1.58
C PRO A 142 6.50 -10.42 0.39
N PHE A 143 7.06 -11.62 0.27
CA PHE A 143 6.50 -12.68 -0.54
C PHE A 143 6.37 -13.96 0.30
N ARG A 144 5.39 -14.81 -0.04
CA ARG A 144 5.07 -16.03 0.70
C ARG A 144 5.02 -17.24 -0.23
N ALA A 145 5.63 -18.35 0.20
CA ALA A 145 5.51 -19.68 -0.39
C ALA A 145 5.54 -19.72 -1.94
N SER A 146 6.48 -19.00 -2.56
CA SER A 146 6.78 -18.91 -4.01
C SER A 146 5.67 -18.47 -4.97
N ASN A 147 4.42 -18.28 -4.52
CA ASN A 147 3.29 -17.99 -5.42
C ASN A 147 2.48 -16.75 -5.04
N TYR A 148 2.84 -16.07 -3.94
CA TYR A 148 2.15 -14.86 -3.48
C TYR A 148 3.18 -13.76 -3.24
N HIS A 149 3.16 -12.74 -4.10
CA HIS A 149 4.11 -11.65 -4.11
C HIS A 149 3.38 -10.32 -4.00
N ASP A 150 3.47 -9.65 -2.84
CA ASP A 150 2.80 -8.36 -2.65
C ASP A 150 3.41 -7.27 -3.56
N ALA A 151 4.70 -7.41 -3.89
CA ALA A 151 5.36 -6.54 -4.87
C ALA A 151 4.76 -6.66 -6.28
N VAL A 152 4.19 -7.80 -6.65
CA VAL A 152 3.54 -7.94 -7.97
C VAL A 152 2.28 -7.09 -7.99
N SER A 153 1.41 -7.18 -6.99
CA SER A 153 0.24 -6.29 -6.88
C SER A 153 0.68 -4.83 -6.91
N ALA A 154 1.72 -4.50 -6.14
CA ALA A 154 2.28 -3.16 -6.09
C ALA A 154 2.81 -2.65 -7.42
N SER A 155 3.41 -3.53 -8.23
CA SER A 155 3.89 -3.15 -9.56
C SER A 155 2.76 -2.65 -10.47
N HIS A 156 1.54 -3.19 -10.31
CA HIS A 156 0.38 -2.77 -11.10
C HIS A 156 -0.21 -1.46 -10.59
N TYR A 157 -0.56 -1.40 -9.30
CA TYR A 157 -1.23 -0.20 -8.79
C TYR A 157 -0.29 1.02 -8.72
N CYS A 158 1.02 0.85 -8.48
CA CYS A 158 1.99 1.96 -8.50
C CYS A 158 2.40 2.37 -9.92
N SER A 159 2.00 1.63 -10.97
CA SER A 159 2.23 2.02 -12.37
C SER A 159 1.07 2.85 -12.95
N MET A 160 -0.03 2.99 -12.21
CA MET A 160 -1.22 3.75 -12.60
C MET A 160 -1.18 5.13 -11.97
N SER A 161 -2.01 6.06 -12.47
CA SER A 161 -2.33 7.25 -11.68
C SER A 161 -3.31 6.87 -10.56
N LEU A 162 -3.30 7.58 -9.42
CA LEU A 162 -4.32 7.41 -8.38
C LEU A 162 -5.75 7.57 -8.90
N VAL A 163 -5.95 8.43 -9.90
CA VAL A 163 -7.26 8.64 -10.54
C VAL A 163 -7.71 7.36 -11.25
N ASP A 164 -6.84 6.76 -12.08
CA ASP A 164 -7.16 5.52 -12.80
C ASP A 164 -7.34 4.35 -11.83
N LEU A 165 -6.49 4.26 -10.81
CA LEU A 165 -6.57 3.23 -9.77
C LEU A 165 -7.93 3.29 -9.04
N ARG A 166 -8.36 4.47 -8.59
CA ARG A 166 -9.67 4.66 -7.94
C ARG A 166 -10.81 4.34 -8.91
N ALA A 167 -10.67 4.69 -10.19
CA ALA A 167 -11.68 4.42 -11.20
C ALA A 167 -11.94 2.91 -11.38
N ILE A 168 -10.92 2.05 -11.23
CA ILE A 168 -11.10 0.59 -11.25
C ILE A 168 -12.08 0.16 -10.15
N PHE A 169 -11.88 0.65 -8.93
CA PHE A 169 -12.77 0.30 -7.82
C PHE A 169 -14.17 0.89 -7.99
N LEU A 170 -14.35 2.00 -8.71
CA LEU A 170 -15.68 2.58 -8.95
C LEU A 170 -16.39 2.05 -10.20
N ASP A 171 -15.70 1.31 -11.08
CA ASP A 171 -16.31 0.68 -12.26
C ASP A 171 -17.09 -0.57 -11.82
N PRO A 172 -18.40 -0.72 -12.15
CA PRO A 172 -19.19 -1.87 -11.73
C PRO A 172 -18.58 -3.24 -12.05
N ASP A 173 -17.82 -3.34 -13.15
CA ASP A 173 -17.15 -4.55 -13.62
C ASP A 173 -15.64 -4.57 -13.30
N ALA A 174 -15.15 -3.59 -12.53
CA ALA A 174 -13.75 -3.41 -12.14
C ALA A 174 -12.74 -3.42 -13.31
N ARG A 175 -13.14 -2.85 -14.46
CA ARG A 175 -12.27 -2.82 -15.64
C ARG A 175 -11.03 -1.95 -15.38
N PRO A 176 -9.85 -2.34 -15.92
CA PRO A 176 -9.63 -3.48 -16.81
C PRO A 176 -9.33 -4.81 -16.11
N LEU A 177 -9.24 -4.84 -14.78
CA LEU A 177 -8.81 -6.02 -14.03
C LEU A 177 -9.91 -7.09 -13.92
N GLY A 178 -11.16 -6.67 -13.86
CA GLY A 178 -12.29 -7.55 -13.57
C GLY A 178 -12.48 -7.82 -12.08
N LEU A 179 -13.55 -8.55 -11.77
CA LEU A 179 -13.88 -9.00 -10.43
C LEU A 179 -13.42 -10.44 -10.20
N LEU A 180 -13.21 -10.79 -8.93
CA LEU A 180 -13.01 -12.19 -8.49
C LEU A 180 -14.32 -13.00 -8.50
#